data_AF-A0ABD1SA47-F1
#
_entry.id   AF-A0ABD1SA47-F1
#
_cell.length_a   1.000
_cell.length_b   1.000
_cell.length_c   1.000
_cell.angle_alpha   90.00
_cell.angle_beta   90.00
_cell.angle_gamma   90.00
#
_symmetry.space_group_name_H-M   'P 1'
#
loop_
_entity.id
_entity.type
_entity.pdbx_description
1 polymer ?
#
loop_
_entity_poly.entity_id
_entity_poly.type
_entity_poly.pdbx_seq_one_letter_code
_entity_poly.pdbx_strand_id
1 'polypeptide(L)'
;MTDMASYQSGEADVGQRPALDLGAFVGDLTIEDDAPSDDVSLEGLEQELEDCKTDDVVATILSKGTKLRDYTKDVENNLRKIELDSIEDYIKESDNLVSLHDQIRDCDTILSQMETLLSGFQTEIGSISSDIKILQEKSMDMGLKLKNRKVAESKLAKFVEDIIVPPRMIDIIVDGEVNEEYMRTLEILSKKLKFVEVDPMVKTSKALTDVQPELERLRQKAVSKKLYALRKP
;
A
#
# COMPACT_ATOMS: atom_id res chain seq x y z
N MET A 1 26.40 -6.53 44.79
CA MET A 1 24.93 -6.44 44.67
C MET A 1 24.65 -5.99 43.25
N THR A 2 24.48 -6.94 42.31
CA THR A 2 23.18 -7.46 41.79
C THR A 2 22.37 -6.33 41.15
N ASP A 3 21.88 -6.35 39.90
CA ASP A 3 21.59 -7.34 38.85
C ASP A 3 21.65 -6.57 37.50
N MET A 4 22.08 -7.12 36.35
CA MET A 4 21.48 -8.16 35.49
C MET A 4 20.16 -7.77 34.79
N ALA A 5 20.21 -7.79 33.45
CA ALA A 5 19.16 -7.85 32.41
C ALA A 5 19.26 -6.68 31.40
N SER A 6 19.21 -6.83 30.08
CA SER A 6 19.15 -7.98 29.17
C SER A 6 19.02 -7.36 27.77
N TYR A 7 19.93 -7.65 26.83
CA TYR A 7 19.67 -7.46 25.41
C TYR A 7 20.17 -8.69 24.66
N GLN A 8 19.20 -9.51 24.26
CA GLN A 8 19.35 -10.59 23.29
C GLN A 8 19.80 -9.99 21.96
N SER A 9 20.81 -10.60 21.34
CA SER A 9 21.12 -10.44 19.92
C SER A 9 21.26 -11.84 19.34
N GLY A 10 20.62 -12.01 18.18
CA GLY A 10 20.21 -13.29 17.63
C GLY A 10 21.37 -14.17 17.16
N GLU A 11 21.06 -15.47 17.17
CA GLU A 11 21.79 -16.52 16.50
C GLU A 11 21.91 -16.22 15.00
N ALA A 12 23.14 -16.08 14.53
CA ALA A 12 23.50 -16.34 13.14
C ALA A 12 24.51 -17.49 13.16
N ASP A 13 23.98 -18.66 12.83
CA ASP A 13 24.71 -19.88 12.49
C ASP A 13 25.74 -19.57 11.38
N VAL A 14 27.03 -19.58 11.73
CA VAL A 14 28.13 -19.53 10.77
C VAL A 14 28.92 -20.82 10.94
N GLY A 15 28.51 -21.81 10.15
CA GLY A 15 29.37 -22.71 9.39
C GLY A 15 30.71 -23.05 10.02
N GLN A 16 30.72 -24.18 10.70
CA GLN A 16 31.89 -24.92 11.14
C GLN A 16 32.82 -25.19 9.93
N ARG A 17 33.87 -24.38 9.76
CA ARG A 17 34.99 -24.75 8.88
C ARG A 17 35.90 -25.67 9.69
N PRO A 18 36.21 -26.88 9.22
CA PRO A 18 37.23 -27.68 9.87
C PRO A 18 38.57 -26.95 9.71
N ALA A 19 39.12 -26.48 10.83
CA ALA A 19 40.52 -26.11 10.88
C ALA A 19 41.32 -27.37 10.51
N LEU A 20 41.97 -27.34 9.35
CA LEU A 20 42.91 -28.38 8.96
C LEU A 20 44.09 -28.27 9.94
N ASP A 21 44.08 -29.16 10.94
CA ASP A 21 45.17 -29.35 11.88
C ASP A 21 46.36 -29.96 11.13
N LEU A 22 47.21 -29.07 10.60
CA LEU A 22 48.45 -29.40 9.91
C LEU A 22 49.54 -29.89 10.87
N GLY A 23 49.21 -30.13 12.15
CA GLY A 23 50.08 -30.77 13.13
C GLY A 23 50.02 -32.30 13.12
N ALA A 24 48.97 -32.90 12.56
CA ALA A 24 48.77 -34.36 12.61
C ALA A 24 49.44 -35.13 11.45
N PHE A 25 49.97 -34.43 10.43
CA PHE A 25 50.59 -35.05 9.25
C PHE A 25 52.13 -35.06 9.27
N VAL A 26 52.76 -34.20 10.08
CA VAL A 26 54.22 -34.23 10.27
C VAL A 26 54.51 -35.21 11.40
N GLY A 27 54.66 -36.48 11.03
CA GLY A 27 55.27 -37.48 11.90
C GLY A 27 56.62 -36.93 12.38
N ASP A 28 56.74 -36.87 13.71
CA ASP A 28 57.97 -36.52 14.42
C ASP A 28 59.12 -37.39 13.91
N LEU A 29 59.99 -36.81 13.07
CA LEU A 29 61.23 -37.45 12.65
C LEU A 29 62.28 -37.17 13.73
N THR A 30 62.11 -37.84 14.87
CA THR A 30 63.22 -38.08 15.78
C THR A 30 64.24 -38.96 15.05
N ILE A 31 65.30 -38.34 14.56
CA ILE A 31 66.50 -39.04 14.07
C ILE A 31 67.19 -39.61 15.31
N GLU A 32 66.77 -40.82 15.70
CA GLU A 32 67.54 -41.67 16.59
C GLU A 32 68.62 -42.35 15.76
N ASP A 33 69.83 -41.80 15.88
CA ASP A 33 71.07 -42.30 15.28
C ASP A 33 71.57 -43.51 16.09
N ASP A 34 71.16 -44.72 15.68
CA ASP A 34 71.95 -45.98 15.66
C ASP A 34 71.01 -47.20 15.58
N ALA A 35 70.82 -47.72 14.36
CA ALA A 35 70.32 -49.08 14.11
C ALA A 35 71.19 -49.73 13.03
N PRO A 36 71.44 -51.05 13.11
CA PRO A 36 72.48 -51.70 12.33
C PRO A 36 72.14 -51.68 10.85
N SER A 37 73.16 -51.47 10.02
CA SER A 37 73.16 -51.56 8.56
C SER A 37 72.26 -52.68 8.04
N ASP A 38 71.00 -52.34 7.76
CA ASP A 38 70.08 -53.15 6.98
C ASP A 38 70.51 -52.99 5.52
N ASP A 39 70.83 -54.10 4.84
CA ASP A 39 71.15 -54.10 3.42
C ASP A 39 69.92 -53.60 2.65
N VAL A 40 69.89 -52.29 2.36
CA VAL A 40 68.80 -51.67 1.61
C VAL A 40 68.84 -52.23 0.19
N SER A 41 67.88 -53.10 -0.13
CA SER A 41 67.79 -53.72 -1.44
C SER A 41 67.68 -52.65 -2.53
N LEU A 42 68.67 -52.61 -3.43
CA LEU A 42 68.77 -51.64 -4.54
C LEU A 42 67.89 -52.03 -5.75
N GLU A 43 67.11 -53.10 -5.64
CA GLU A 43 66.26 -53.62 -6.70
C GLU A 43 65.08 -52.65 -6.94
N GLY A 44 65.06 -52.01 -8.12
CA GLY A 44 64.05 -51.00 -8.50
C GLY A 44 64.58 -49.57 -8.59
N LEU A 45 65.70 -49.26 -7.94
CA LEU A 45 66.34 -47.94 -8.05
C LEU A 45 66.83 -47.63 -9.46
N GLU A 46 67.18 -48.66 -10.26
CA GLU A 46 67.58 -48.47 -11.65
C GLU A 46 66.43 -47.93 -12.51
N GLN A 47 65.19 -48.38 -12.25
CA GLN A 47 64.01 -47.88 -12.93
C GLN A 47 63.69 -46.44 -12.47
N GLU A 48 63.75 -46.16 -11.17
CA GLU A 48 63.54 -44.81 -10.62
C GLU A 48 64.60 -43.81 -11.11
N LEU A 49 65.85 -44.27 -11.30
CA LEU A 49 66.94 -43.45 -11.84
C LEU A 49 66.76 -43.16 -13.33
N GLU A 50 66.29 -44.14 -14.10
CA GLU A 50 66.01 -43.95 -15.54
C GLU A 50 64.77 -43.05 -15.73
N ASP A 51 63.76 -43.17 -14.87
CA ASP A 51 62.60 -42.28 -14.85
C ASP A 51 63.03 -40.84 -14.49
N CYS A 52 63.88 -40.65 -13.46
CA CYS A 52 64.43 -39.33 -13.10
C CYS A 52 65.33 -38.71 -14.18
N LYS A 53 66.00 -39.53 -14.99
CA LYS A 53 66.83 -39.06 -16.10
C LYS A 53 65.99 -38.53 -17.27
N THR A 54 64.74 -38.99 -17.39
CA THR A 54 63.78 -38.47 -18.36
C THR A 54 63.01 -37.24 -17.88
N ASP A 55 63.13 -36.89 -16.60
CA ASP A 55 62.51 -35.67 -16.06
C ASP A 55 63.26 -34.43 -16.55
N ASP A 56 62.54 -33.61 -17.34
CA ASP A 56 63.07 -32.40 -17.97
C ASP A 56 63.59 -31.40 -16.91
N VAL A 57 62.98 -31.36 -15.73
CA VAL A 57 63.39 -30.48 -14.63
C VAL A 57 64.71 -30.97 -14.01
N VAL A 58 64.82 -32.27 -13.74
CA VAL A 58 66.05 -32.89 -13.20
C VAL A 58 67.20 -32.77 -14.20
N ALA A 59 66.96 -33.03 -15.50
CA ALA A 59 67.96 -32.88 -16.55
C ALA A 59 68.43 -31.42 -16.70
N THR A 60 67.53 -30.45 -16.55
CA THR A 60 67.86 -29.02 -16.58
C THR A 60 68.66 -28.58 -15.35
N ILE A 61 68.37 -29.14 -14.17
CA ILE A 61 69.11 -28.88 -12.93
C ILE A 61 70.54 -29.44 -13.01
N LEU A 62 70.68 -30.68 -13.48
CA LEU A 62 71.97 -31.35 -13.61
C LEU A 62 72.85 -30.72 -14.71
N SER A 63 72.27 -30.33 -15.86
CA SER A 63 73.00 -29.71 -16.98
C SER A 63 73.51 -28.30 -16.68
N LYS A 64 72.85 -27.55 -15.79
CA LYS A 64 73.31 -26.23 -15.33
C LYS A 64 74.39 -26.30 -14.24
N GLY A 65 74.65 -27.47 -13.64
CA GLY A 65 75.71 -27.66 -12.65
C GLY A 65 75.54 -26.89 -11.34
N THR A 66 74.35 -26.32 -11.10
CA THR A 66 74.01 -25.56 -9.89
C THR A 66 73.56 -26.50 -8.79
N LYS A 67 74.03 -26.29 -7.55
CA LYS A 67 73.58 -27.09 -6.41
C LYS A 67 72.08 -26.88 -6.24
N LEU A 68 71.32 -27.96 -5.98
CA LEU A 68 69.86 -27.90 -5.79
C LEU A 68 69.45 -26.84 -4.76
N ARG A 69 70.24 -26.67 -3.69
CA ARG A 69 70.06 -25.61 -2.68
C ARG A 69 70.13 -24.19 -3.24
N ASP A 70 71.02 -23.93 -4.21
CA ASP A 70 71.16 -22.61 -4.82
C ASP A 70 69.97 -22.33 -5.74
N TYR A 71 69.46 -23.35 -6.43
CA TYR A 71 68.23 -23.25 -7.23
C TYR A 71 66.98 -23.02 -6.37
N THR A 72 66.80 -23.76 -5.27
CA THR A 72 65.69 -23.52 -4.32
C THR A 72 65.73 -22.11 -3.76
N LYS A 73 66.93 -21.60 -3.42
CA LYS A 73 67.12 -20.24 -2.92
C LYS A 73 66.79 -19.19 -3.98
N ASP A 74 67.11 -19.45 -5.25
CA ASP A 74 66.76 -18.56 -6.36
C ASP A 74 65.24 -18.53 -6.60
N VAL A 75 64.58 -19.70 -6.57
CA VAL A 75 63.11 -19.80 -6.67
C VAL A 75 62.43 -19.08 -5.51
N GLU A 76 62.93 -19.23 -4.27
CA GLU A 76 62.38 -18.56 -3.10
C GLU A 76 62.56 -17.03 -3.15
N ASN A 77 63.69 -16.55 -3.69
CA ASN A 77 63.90 -15.12 -3.94
C ASN A 77 62.97 -14.58 -5.04
N ASN A 78 62.76 -15.34 -6.11
CA ASN A 78 61.81 -14.96 -7.17
C ASN A 78 60.38 -14.94 -6.63
N LEU A 79 60.00 -15.91 -5.79
CA LEU A 79 58.68 -15.93 -5.14
C LEU A 79 58.49 -14.68 -4.27
N ARG A 80 59.45 -14.37 -3.39
CA ARG A 80 59.41 -13.14 -2.58
C ARG A 80 59.32 -11.88 -3.41
N LYS A 81 60.02 -11.84 -4.54
CA LYS A 81 59.96 -10.70 -5.45
C LYS A 81 58.57 -10.56 -6.06
N ILE A 82 57.97 -11.65 -6.55
CA ILE A 82 56.61 -11.66 -7.11
C ILE A 82 55.58 -11.27 -6.04
N GLU A 83 55.74 -11.71 -4.80
CA GLU A 83 54.87 -11.32 -3.69
C GLU A 83 54.94 -9.82 -3.41
N LEU A 84 56.15 -9.26 -3.37
CA LEU A 84 56.33 -7.82 -3.19
C LEU A 84 55.78 -7.01 -4.37
N ASP A 85 56.03 -7.45 -5.60
CA ASP A 85 55.49 -6.82 -6.81
C ASP A 85 53.95 -6.87 -6.79
N SER A 86 53.36 -7.98 -6.35
CA SER A 86 51.89 -8.11 -6.22
C SER A 86 51.32 -7.17 -5.17
N ILE A 87 52.00 -7.03 -4.01
CA ILE A 87 51.58 -6.09 -2.96
C ILE A 87 51.66 -4.65 -3.48
N GLU A 88 52.70 -4.30 -4.22
CA GLU A 88 52.86 -2.98 -4.83
C GLU A 88 51.73 -2.69 -5.84
N ASP A 89 51.36 -3.66 -6.67
CA ASP A 89 50.23 -3.56 -7.59
C ASP A 89 48.89 -3.36 -6.86
N TYR A 90 48.65 -4.08 -5.75
CA TYR A 90 47.46 -3.89 -4.93
C TYR A 90 47.41 -2.51 -4.27
N ILE A 91 48.54 -2.02 -3.76
CA ILE A 91 48.64 -0.68 -3.16
C ILE A 91 48.37 0.38 -4.22
N LYS A 92 48.91 0.21 -5.42
CA LYS A 92 48.72 1.14 -6.53
C LYS A 92 47.28 1.21 -7.02
N GLU A 93 46.59 0.08 -7.08
CA GLU A 93 45.18 0.03 -7.51
C GLU A 93 44.19 0.37 -6.38
N SER A 94 44.64 0.38 -5.12
CA SER A 94 43.82 0.69 -3.95
C SER A 94 43.10 2.03 -4.08
N ASP A 95 43.77 3.07 -4.58
CA ASP A 95 43.17 4.41 -4.73
C ASP A 95 42.04 4.42 -5.77
N ASN A 96 42.18 3.65 -6.86
CA ASN A 96 41.13 3.47 -7.85
C ASN A 96 39.93 2.71 -7.27
N LEU A 97 40.17 1.66 -6.48
CA LEU A 97 39.10 0.91 -5.82
C LEU A 97 38.33 1.78 -4.84
N VAL A 98 39.04 2.61 -4.06
CA VAL A 98 38.42 3.58 -3.14
C VAL A 98 37.60 4.60 -3.93
N SER A 99 38.13 5.16 -5.02
CA SER A 99 37.39 6.10 -5.86
C SER A 99 36.12 5.48 -6.46
N LEU A 100 36.19 4.22 -6.91
CA LEU A 100 35.02 3.51 -7.43
C LEU A 100 33.98 3.28 -6.34
N HIS A 101 34.43 2.88 -5.15
CA HIS A 101 33.56 2.69 -4.00
C HIS A 101 32.86 4.00 -3.60
N ASP A 102 33.56 5.13 -3.62
CA ASP A 102 32.97 6.44 -3.35
C ASP A 102 31.92 6.82 -4.40
N GLN A 103 32.18 6.55 -5.69
CA GLN A 103 31.19 6.77 -6.75
C GLN A 103 29.94 5.90 -6.59
N ILE A 104 30.11 4.63 -6.19
CA ILE A 104 28.98 3.72 -5.91
C ILE A 104 28.17 4.28 -4.74
N ARG A 105 28.84 4.73 -3.69
CA ARG A 105 28.19 5.31 -2.51
C ARG A 105 27.44 6.61 -2.84
N ASP A 106 27.99 7.44 -3.71
CA ASP A 106 27.32 8.65 -4.20
C ASP A 106 26.07 8.30 -5.01
N CYS A 107 26.16 7.29 -5.89
CA CYS A 107 25.00 6.76 -6.62
C CYS A 107 23.91 6.25 -5.67
N ASP A 108 24.28 5.47 -4.65
CA ASP A 108 23.34 4.97 -3.63
C ASP A 108 22.67 6.12 -2.87
N THR A 109 23.42 7.18 -2.57
CA THR A 109 22.87 8.38 -1.92
C THR A 109 21.82 9.07 -2.79
N ILE A 110 22.09 9.20 -4.10
CA ILE A 110 21.14 9.79 -5.06
C ILE A 110 19.90 8.90 -5.19
N LEU A 111 20.07 7.59 -5.29
CA LEU A 111 18.95 6.64 -5.39
C LEU A 111 18.08 6.68 -4.12
N SER A 112 18.69 6.74 -2.94
CA SER A 112 17.97 6.87 -1.67
C SER A 112 17.15 8.17 -1.59
N GLN A 113 17.69 9.28 -2.09
CA GLN A 113 16.95 10.54 -2.20
C GLN A 113 15.77 10.43 -3.16
N MET A 114 15.95 9.79 -4.31
CA MET A 114 14.86 9.55 -5.26
C MET A 114 13.77 8.66 -4.68
N GLU A 115 14.15 7.58 -3.98
CA GLU A 115 13.22 6.68 -3.31
C GLU A 115 12.40 7.42 -2.26
N THR A 116 13.05 8.25 -1.43
CA THR A 116 12.38 9.06 -0.41
C THR A 116 11.37 10.03 -1.05
N LEU A 117 11.76 10.70 -2.14
CA LEU A 117 10.89 11.62 -2.87
C LEU A 117 9.68 10.89 -3.47
N LEU A 118 9.90 9.77 -4.16
CA LEU A 118 8.84 8.97 -4.78
C LEU A 118 7.88 8.37 -3.73
N SER A 119 8.41 7.91 -2.60
CA SER A 119 7.61 7.43 -1.47
C SER A 119 6.76 8.56 -0.86
N GLY A 120 7.31 9.77 -0.79
CA GLY A 120 6.57 10.98 -0.43
C GLY A 120 5.40 11.23 -1.39
N PHE A 121 5.66 11.28 -2.69
CA PHE A 121 4.61 11.46 -3.70
C PHE A 121 3.55 10.36 -3.67
N GLN A 122 3.95 9.09 -3.50
CA GLN A 122 3.00 7.99 -3.36
C GLN A 122 2.06 8.20 -2.17
N THR A 123 2.62 8.62 -1.03
CA THR A 123 1.86 8.88 0.20
C THR A 123 0.89 10.05 0.01
N GLU A 124 1.37 11.16 -0.57
CA GLU A 124 0.57 12.35 -0.84
C GLU A 124 -0.58 12.05 -1.82
N ILE A 125 -0.29 11.36 -2.93
CA ILE A 125 -1.32 10.94 -3.90
C ILE A 125 -2.31 9.98 -3.25
N GLY A 126 -1.83 9.06 -2.39
CA GLY A 126 -2.69 8.17 -1.61
C GLY A 126 -3.65 8.95 -0.71
N SER A 127 -3.16 9.96 0.01
CA SER A 127 -3.98 10.84 0.86
C SER A 127 -4.99 11.63 0.04
N ILE A 128 -4.55 12.30 -1.04
CA ILE A 128 -5.42 13.10 -1.91
C ILE A 128 -6.52 12.23 -2.54
N SER A 129 -6.16 11.02 -2.98
CA SER A 129 -7.13 10.07 -3.54
C SER A 129 -8.18 9.63 -2.51
N SER A 130 -7.75 9.40 -1.27
CA SER A 130 -8.65 9.12 -0.15
C SER A 130 -9.59 10.30 0.13
N ASP A 131 -9.06 11.53 0.17
CA ASP A 131 -9.85 12.75 0.40
C ASP A 131 -10.88 12.97 -0.71
N ILE A 132 -10.48 12.76 -1.97
CA ILE A 132 -11.39 12.83 -3.13
C ILE A 132 -12.52 11.81 -2.96
N LYS A 133 -12.19 10.57 -2.55
CA LYS A 133 -13.20 9.52 -2.34
C LYS A 133 -14.19 9.90 -1.24
N ILE A 134 -13.70 10.41 -0.10
CA ILE A 134 -14.55 10.88 1.01
C ILE A 134 -15.45 12.03 0.52
N LEU A 135 -14.91 12.97 -0.24
CA LEU A 135 -15.67 14.11 -0.76
C LEU A 135 -16.75 13.66 -1.75
N GLN A 136 -16.44 12.70 -2.62
CA GLN A 136 -17.40 12.11 -3.55
C GLN A 136 -18.54 11.40 -2.81
N GLU A 137 -18.22 10.59 -1.79
CA GLU A 137 -19.21 9.90 -0.97
C GLU A 137 -20.14 10.90 -0.26
N LYS A 138 -19.55 11.94 0.36
CA LYS A 138 -20.31 13.01 1.00
C LYS A 138 -21.22 13.76 0.02
N SER A 139 -20.73 14.02 -1.20
CA SER A 139 -21.51 14.68 -2.25
C SER A 139 -22.69 13.81 -2.70
N MET A 140 -22.47 12.49 -2.82
CA MET A 140 -23.53 11.54 -3.17
C MET A 140 -24.59 11.44 -2.06
N ASP A 141 -24.18 11.33 -0.80
CA ASP A 141 -25.09 11.34 0.36
C ASP A 141 -25.92 12.62 0.41
N MET A 142 -25.29 13.78 0.21
CA MET A 142 -25.99 15.06 0.16
C MET A 142 -26.99 15.10 -1.01
N GLY A 143 -26.61 14.59 -2.17
CA GLY A 143 -27.49 14.47 -3.34
C GLY A 143 -28.72 13.61 -3.05
N LEU A 144 -28.55 12.48 -2.36
CA LEU A 144 -29.65 11.61 -1.95
C LEU A 144 -30.57 12.31 -0.94
N LYS A 145 -30.01 12.96 0.09
CA LYS A 145 -30.78 13.74 1.07
C LYS A 145 -31.61 14.84 0.40
N LEU A 146 -31.01 15.56 -0.55
CA LEU A 146 -31.70 16.61 -1.30
C LEU A 146 -32.82 16.05 -2.18
N LYS A 147 -32.59 14.92 -2.85
CA LYS A 147 -33.62 14.24 -3.65
C LYS A 147 -34.79 13.78 -2.78
N ASN A 148 -34.50 13.16 -1.63
CA ASN A 148 -35.52 12.74 -0.67
C ASN A 148 -36.33 13.94 -0.17
N ARG A 149 -35.64 15.04 0.18
CA ARG A 149 -36.31 16.27 0.63
C ARG A 149 -37.22 16.85 -0.46
N LYS A 150 -36.75 16.93 -1.71
CA LYS A 150 -37.58 17.42 -2.84
C LYS A 150 -38.80 16.54 -3.09
N VAL A 151 -38.66 15.22 -3.00
CA VAL A 151 -39.79 14.29 -3.18
C VAL A 151 -40.80 14.46 -2.03
N ALA A 152 -40.32 14.57 -0.79
CA ALA A 152 -41.19 14.81 0.36
C ALA A 152 -41.88 16.17 0.27
N GLU A 153 -41.15 17.23 -0.07
CA GLU A 153 -41.66 18.57 -0.29
C GLU A 153 -42.73 18.59 -1.38
N SER A 154 -42.50 17.95 -2.53
CA SER A 154 -43.49 17.89 -3.61
C SER A 154 -44.78 17.17 -3.18
N LYS A 155 -44.65 16.04 -2.47
CA LYS A 155 -45.80 15.30 -1.95
C LYS A 155 -46.57 16.13 -0.92
N LEU A 156 -45.85 16.79 0.00
CA LEU A 156 -46.45 17.61 1.04
C LEU A 156 -47.11 18.87 0.45
N ALA A 157 -46.48 19.53 -0.52
CA ALA A 157 -47.04 20.69 -1.21
C ALA A 157 -48.36 20.33 -1.90
N LYS A 158 -48.42 19.20 -2.61
CA LYS A 158 -49.66 18.71 -3.23
C LYS A 158 -50.75 18.45 -2.18
N PHE A 159 -50.41 17.78 -1.09
CA PHE A 159 -51.34 17.55 0.01
C PHE A 159 -51.88 18.87 0.60
N VAL A 160 -51.02 19.85 0.83
CA VAL A 160 -51.40 21.16 1.35
C VAL A 160 -52.28 21.91 0.35
N GLU A 161 -51.92 21.89 -0.94
CA GLU A 161 -52.72 22.51 -2.01
C GLU A 161 -54.12 21.92 -2.09
N ASP A 162 -54.27 20.61 -1.89
CA ASP A 162 -55.56 19.93 -1.94
C ASP A 162 -56.43 20.23 -0.70
N ILE A 163 -55.84 20.42 0.48
CA ILE A 163 -56.59 20.64 1.73
C ILE A 163 -56.82 22.11 2.08
N ILE A 164 -55.94 23.03 1.65
CA ILE A 164 -55.99 24.43 2.07
C ILE A 164 -57.28 25.12 1.58
N VAL A 165 -57.86 25.96 2.44
CA VAL A 165 -59.00 26.81 2.11
C VAL A 165 -58.56 28.28 2.19
N PRO A 166 -58.26 28.93 1.05
CA PRO A 166 -57.85 30.34 1.05
C PRO A 166 -58.99 31.26 1.53
N PRO A 167 -58.72 32.36 2.25
CA PRO A 167 -59.75 33.29 2.71
C PRO A 167 -60.63 33.83 1.57
N ARG A 168 -60.02 34.12 0.41
CA ARG A 168 -60.74 34.60 -0.78
C ARG A 168 -61.81 33.61 -1.28
N MET A 169 -61.57 32.30 -1.13
CA MET A 169 -62.55 31.26 -1.45
C MET A 169 -63.76 31.34 -0.50
N ILE A 170 -63.53 31.63 0.78
CA ILE A 170 -64.58 31.82 1.78
C ILE A 170 -65.42 33.03 1.40
N ASP A 171 -64.80 34.17 1.11
CA ASP A 171 -65.50 35.43 0.78
C ASP A 171 -66.42 35.26 -0.45
N ILE A 172 -65.91 34.60 -1.51
CA ILE A 172 -66.69 34.35 -2.73
C ILE A 172 -67.90 33.44 -2.43
N ILE A 173 -67.71 32.37 -1.66
CA ILE A 173 -68.80 31.42 -1.38
C ILE A 173 -69.84 32.02 -0.43
N VAL A 174 -69.39 32.68 0.64
CA VAL A 174 -70.25 33.20 1.71
C VAL A 174 -70.95 34.46 1.24
N ASP A 175 -70.21 35.45 0.76
CA ASP A 175 -70.69 36.81 0.51
C ASP A 175 -70.81 37.18 -0.97
N GLY A 176 -70.05 36.53 -1.86
CA GLY A 176 -70.05 36.81 -3.31
C GLY A 176 -71.37 36.50 -4.04
N GLU A 177 -71.66 37.20 -5.13
CA GLU A 177 -72.83 36.89 -5.96
C GLU A 177 -72.65 35.62 -6.79
N VAL A 178 -73.74 35.02 -7.27
CA VAL A 178 -73.69 33.83 -8.12
C VAL A 178 -73.27 34.21 -9.53
N ASN A 179 -71.96 34.29 -9.75
CA ASN A 179 -71.32 34.62 -11.02
C ASN A 179 -70.41 33.47 -11.50
N GLU A 180 -69.76 33.63 -12.66
CA GLU A 180 -68.81 32.65 -13.21
C GLU A 180 -67.59 32.39 -12.29
N GLU A 181 -67.20 33.38 -11.46
CA GLU A 181 -66.12 33.22 -10.47
C GLU A 181 -66.58 32.34 -9.29
N TYR A 182 -67.83 32.47 -8.85
CA TYR A 182 -68.46 31.61 -7.86
C TYR A 182 -68.56 30.17 -8.35
N MET A 183 -68.99 29.95 -9.59
CA MET A 183 -69.10 28.60 -10.17
C MET A 183 -67.74 27.91 -10.24
N ARG A 184 -66.68 28.61 -10.70
CA ARG A 184 -65.30 28.09 -10.68
C ARG A 184 -64.82 27.78 -9.27
N THR A 185 -65.09 28.67 -8.32
CA THR A 185 -64.69 28.47 -6.91
C THR A 185 -65.42 27.28 -6.27
N LEU A 186 -66.68 27.07 -6.64
CA LEU A 186 -67.50 25.93 -6.19
C LEU A 186 -66.99 24.60 -6.76
N GLU A 187 -66.54 24.57 -8.02
CA GLU A 187 -65.89 23.40 -8.59
C GLU A 187 -64.60 23.03 -7.85
N ILE A 188 -63.79 24.03 -7.50
CA ILE A 188 -62.57 23.83 -6.70
C ILE A 188 -62.94 23.29 -5.32
N LEU A 189 -63.91 23.89 -4.62
CA LEU A 189 -64.39 23.38 -3.33
C LEU A 189 -64.88 21.93 -3.45
N SER A 190 -65.63 21.60 -4.50
CA SER A 190 -66.11 20.22 -4.71
C SER A 190 -64.98 19.23 -4.92
N LYS A 191 -63.91 19.60 -5.65
CA LYS A 191 -62.71 18.77 -5.80
C LYS A 191 -62.02 18.53 -4.46
N LYS A 192 -61.90 19.58 -3.64
CA LYS A 192 -61.32 19.52 -2.29
C LYS A 192 -62.13 18.61 -1.35
N LEU A 193 -63.46 18.73 -1.36
CA LEU A 193 -64.35 17.87 -0.59
C LEU A 193 -64.22 16.39 -0.99
N LYS A 194 -64.16 16.11 -2.30
CA LYS A 194 -63.97 14.73 -2.80
C LYS A 194 -62.61 14.15 -2.41
N PHE A 195 -61.54 14.95 -2.46
CA PHE A 195 -60.22 14.51 -2.05
C PHE A 195 -60.20 14.02 -0.59
N VAL A 196 -60.83 14.78 0.30
CA VAL A 196 -60.99 14.43 1.72
C VAL A 196 -61.83 13.17 1.92
N GLU A 197 -62.86 12.95 1.10
CA GLU A 197 -63.72 11.77 1.19
C GLU A 197 -63.04 10.48 0.72
N VAL A 198 -62.23 10.57 -0.35
CA VAL A 198 -61.66 9.41 -1.06
C VAL A 198 -60.39 8.88 -0.40
N ASP A 199 -59.52 9.73 0.14
CA ASP A 199 -58.22 9.29 0.65
C ASP A 199 -58.27 9.00 2.17
N PRO A 200 -58.21 7.73 2.61
CA PRO A 200 -58.23 7.38 4.03
C PRO A 200 -56.99 7.85 4.79
N MET A 201 -55.87 8.10 4.10
CA MET A 201 -54.65 8.61 4.73
C MET A 201 -54.75 10.10 5.06
N VAL A 202 -55.54 10.85 4.28
CA VAL A 202 -55.85 12.26 4.56
C VAL A 202 -56.72 12.37 5.83
N LYS A 203 -57.63 11.40 6.04
CA LYS A 203 -58.54 11.37 7.20
C LYS A 203 -57.84 11.20 8.54
N THR A 204 -56.65 10.60 8.57
CA THR A 204 -55.86 10.42 9.78
C THR A 204 -54.92 11.60 10.06
N SER A 205 -54.82 12.56 9.15
CA SER A 205 -53.97 13.73 9.30
C SER A 205 -54.57 14.76 10.27
N LYS A 206 -53.74 15.28 11.18
CA LYS A 206 -54.11 16.39 12.08
C LYS A 206 -54.44 17.68 11.33
N ALA A 207 -53.86 17.89 10.15
CA ALA A 207 -54.18 19.09 9.35
C ALA A 207 -55.62 19.06 8.83
N LEU A 208 -56.19 17.87 8.62
CA LEU A 208 -57.58 17.75 8.19
C LEU A 208 -58.54 18.07 9.32
N THR A 209 -58.27 17.63 10.55
CA THR A 209 -59.18 17.85 11.67
C THR A 209 -59.48 19.33 11.90
N ASP A 210 -58.51 20.20 11.61
CA ASP A 210 -58.66 21.66 11.75
C ASP A 210 -59.43 22.30 10.58
N VAL A 211 -59.26 21.77 9.35
CA VAL A 211 -59.84 22.37 8.13
C VAL A 211 -61.21 21.78 7.75
N GLN A 212 -61.49 20.54 8.16
CA GLN A 212 -62.75 19.84 7.95
C GLN A 212 -64.00 20.63 8.36
N PRO A 213 -64.07 21.29 9.53
CA PRO A 213 -65.25 22.08 9.90
C PRO A 213 -65.49 23.25 8.94
N GLU A 214 -64.44 23.91 8.46
CA GLU A 214 -64.56 25.02 7.50
C GLU A 214 -65.03 24.54 6.12
N LEU A 215 -64.53 23.40 5.64
CA LEU A 215 -64.99 22.79 4.39
C LEU A 215 -66.47 22.42 4.45
N GLU A 216 -66.93 21.82 5.54
CA GLU A 216 -68.34 21.45 5.71
C GLU A 216 -69.23 22.68 5.89
N ARG A 217 -68.76 23.72 6.59
CA ARG A 217 -69.46 25.02 6.70
C ARG A 217 -69.65 25.67 5.33
N LEU A 218 -68.60 25.70 4.50
CA LEU A 218 -68.66 26.22 3.13
C LEU A 218 -69.62 25.41 2.26
N ARG A 219 -69.62 24.07 2.39
CA ARG A 219 -70.56 23.20 1.70
C ARG A 219 -72.00 23.54 2.05
N GLN A 220 -72.34 23.63 3.33
CA GLN A 220 -73.70 23.97 3.79
C GLN A 220 -74.15 25.35 3.30
N LYS A 221 -73.25 26.34 3.34
CA LYS A 221 -73.54 27.69 2.85
C LYS A 221 -73.77 27.71 1.34
N ALA A 222 -72.93 27.01 0.57
CA ALA A 222 -73.05 26.92 -0.88
C ALA A 222 -74.36 26.23 -1.32
N VAL A 223 -74.74 25.14 -0.64
CA VAL A 223 -76.01 24.43 -0.90
C VAL A 223 -77.21 25.33 -0.61
N SER A 224 -77.19 26.01 0.55
CA SER A 224 -78.25 26.95 0.92
C SER A 224 -78.38 28.07 -0.10
N LYS A 225 -77.26 28.69 -0.49
CA LYS A 225 -77.24 29.82 -1.44
C LYS A 225 -77.73 29.42 -2.83
N LYS A 226 -77.37 28.23 -3.31
CA LYS A 226 -77.91 27.67 -4.56
C LYS A 226 -79.42 27.42 -4.48
N LEU A 227 -79.91 26.88 -3.36
CA LEU A 227 -81.35 26.69 -3.14
C LEU A 227 -82.12 28.02 -3.10
N TYR A 228 -81.55 29.06 -2.48
CA TYR A 228 -82.13 30.40 -2.49
C TYR A 228 -82.09 31.05 -3.87
N ALA A 229 -81.01 30.87 -4.63
CA ALA A 229 -80.90 31.39 -6.00
C ALA A 229 -81.90 30.71 -6.96
N LEU A 230 -82.20 29.42 -6.76
CA LEU A 230 -83.21 28.67 -7.53
C LEU A 230 -84.66 28.92 -7.07
N ARG A 231 -84.86 29.56 -5.91
CA ARG A 231 -86.18 29.90 -5.35
C ARG A 231 -86.57 31.36 -5.60
N LYS A 232 -85.66 32.20 -6.10
CA LYS A 232 -86.04 33.53 -6.60
C LYS A 232 -86.85 33.36 -7.91
N PRO A 233 -88.07 33.92 -8.01
CA PRO A 233 -88.89 33.88 -9.22
C PRO A 233 -88.25 34.64 -10.39
#